data_AF-A0A9P1NY68-F1
#
_entry.id   AF-A0A9P1NY68-F1
#
_cell.length_a   1.000
_cell.length_b   1.000
_cell.length_c   1.000
_cell.angle_alpha   90.00
_cell.angle_beta   90.00
_cell.angle_gamma   90.00
#
_symmetry.space_group_name_H-M   'P 1'
#
loop_
_entity.id
_entity.type
_entity.pdbx_description
1 polymer ?
#
loop_
_entity_poly.entity_id
_entity_poly.type
_entity_poly.pdbx_seq_one_letter_code
_entity_poly.pdbx_strand_id
1 'polypeptide(L)'
;MVGKTLKSPVLLSRQQRQKRMFSLAIALIPIIGSIGFNLGIHLEFLRCPLMRYVGVPCPAWGLTRSLMATVRGDLNQAIAYHLFGPLIFLGFVIAIIHLILEIIKNRKLDIFYIHWLTNPQVQILIFLILLGYHSVRLQHLWQIGKLYPSFLNSPIGRLLLS
;
A
#
# COMPACT_ATOMS: atom_id res chain seq x y z
N MET A 1 48.79 -15.58 8.54
CA MET A 1 47.63 -16.23 9.19
C MET A 1 46.74 -15.15 9.78
N VAL A 2 45.69 -14.72 9.07
CA VAL A 2 44.70 -13.77 9.60
C VAL A 2 43.42 -14.56 9.82
N GLY A 3 43.15 -14.90 11.07
CA GLY A 3 41.91 -15.55 11.49
C GLY A 3 40.75 -14.60 11.20
N LYS A 4 39.99 -14.87 10.14
CA LYS A 4 38.66 -14.31 9.97
C LYS A 4 37.81 -14.85 11.12
N THR A 5 37.61 -14.02 12.13
CA THR A 5 36.58 -14.24 13.15
C THR A 5 35.24 -14.28 12.44
N LEU A 6 34.79 -15.50 12.14
CA LEU A 6 33.43 -15.77 11.69
C LEU A 6 32.50 -15.35 12.84
N LYS A 7 32.05 -14.10 12.83
CA LYS A 7 30.97 -13.63 13.70
C LYS A 7 29.83 -14.63 13.54
N SER A 8 29.53 -15.34 14.62
CA SER A 8 28.39 -16.25 14.68
C SER A 8 27.14 -15.49 14.23
N PRO A 9 26.29 -16.09 13.36
CA PRO A 9 25.11 -15.40 12.88
C PRO A 9 24.22 -15.08 14.08
N VAL A 10 24.00 -13.78 14.32
CA VAL A 10 23.12 -13.31 15.40
C VAL A 10 21.72 -13.81 15.11
N LEU A 11 21.28 -14.82 15.87
CA LEU A 11 19.96 -15.42 15.75
C LEU A 11 18.88 -14.42 16.19
N LEU A 12 17.69 -14.49 15.56
CA LEU A 12 16.56 -13.66 15.96
C LEU A 12 16.09 -14.03 17.37
N SER A 13 15.87 -13.01 18.21
CA SER A 13 15.18 -13.18 19.49
C SER A 13 13.70 -13.59 19.28
N ARG A 14 13.09 -14.25 20.26
CA ARG A 14 11.66 -14.63 20.23
C ARG A 14 10.74 -13.43 19.93
N GLN A 15 10.99 -12.29 20.58
CA GLN A 15 10.25 -11.05 20.33
C GLN A 15 10.48 -10.52 18.91
N GLN A 16 11.72 -10.60 18.44
CA GLN A 16 12.06 -10.18 17.09
C GLN A 16 11.32 -11.01 16.05
N ARG A 17 11.29 -12.34 16.21
CA ARG A 17 10.56 -13.25 15.33
C ARG A 17 9.05 -12.99 15.34
N GLN A 18 8.45 -12.77 16.51
CA GLN A 18 7.03 -12.40 16.63
C GLN A 18 6.69 -11.11 15.87
N LYS A 19 7.55 -10.09 15.95
CA LYS A 19 7.37 -8.86 15.16
C LYS A 19 7.36 -9.13 13.64
N ARG A 20 8.27 -9.97 13.12
CA ARG A 20 8.29 -10.33 11.69
C ARG A 20 7.02 -11.08 11.29
N MET A 21 6.56 -12.00 12.12
CA MET A 21 5.32 -12.74 11.87
C MET A 21 4.11 -11.79 11.82
N PHE A 22 4.03 -10.83 12.74
CA PHE A 22 2.97 -9.83 12.74
C PHE A 22 3.03 -8.92 11.50
N SER A 23 4.23 -8.43 11.14
CA SER A 23 4.43 -7.64 9.92
C SER A 23 4.09 -8.43 8.66
N LEU A 24 4.41 -9.73 8.61
CA LEU A 24 4.07 -10.62 7.51
C LEU A 24 2.55 -10.78 7.39
N ALA A 25 1.85 -11.00 8.50
CA ALA A 25 0.40 -11.10 8.51
C ALA A 25 -0.25 -9.83 7.97
N ILE A 26 0.22 -8.65 8.38
CA ILE A 26 -0.27 -7.37 7.86
C ILE A 26 0.00 -7.22 6.36
N ALA A 27 1.23 -7.52 5.91
CA ALA A 27 1.61 -7.39 4.50
C ALA A 27 0.82 -8.33 3.58
N LEU A 28 0.33 -9.46 4.10
CA LEU A 28 -0.48 -10.42 3.34
C LEU A 28 -1.92 -9.95 3.12
N ILE A 29 -2.49 -9.14 4.02
CA ILE A 29 -3.88 -8.64 3.92
C ILE A 29 -4.22 -8.05 2.54
N PRO A 30 -3.47 -7.09 1.98
CA PRO A 30 -3.81 -6.50 0.68
C PRO A 30 -3.69 -7.49 -0.48
N ILE A 31 -2.77 -8.46 -0.40
CA ILE A 31 -2.58 -9.48 -1.44
C ILE A 31 -3.72 -10.49 -1.42
N ILE A 32 -4.00 -11.07 -0.25
CA ILE A 32 -5.10 -12.02 -0.04
C ILE A 32 -6.44 -11.35 -0.36
N GLY A 33 -6.64 -10.12 0.11
CA GLY A 33 -7.84 -9.34 -0.19
C GLY A 33 -8.03 -9.17 -1.70
N SER A 34 -6.98 -8.79 -2.43
CA SER A 34 -7.06 -8.60 -3.89
C SER A 34 -7.42 -9.89 -4.63
N ILE A 35 -6.88 -11.03 -4.19
CA ILE A 35 -7.24 -12.36 -4.73
C ILE A 35 -8.70 -12.69 -4.39
N GLY A 36 -9.10 -12.55 -3.12
CA GLY A 36 -10.47 -12.84 -2.67
C GLY A 36 -11.52 -12.01 -3.40
N PHE A 37 -11.28 -10.71 -3.60
CA PHE A 37 -12.16 -9.85 -4.38
C PHE A 37 -12.25 -10.28 -5.85
N ASN A 38 -11.17 -10.78 -6.45
CA ASN A 38 -11.20 -11.34 -7.80
C ASN A 38 -12.00 -12.65 -7.89
N LEU A 39 -12.10 -13.39 -6.79
CA LEU A 39 -12.93 -14.60 -6.67
C LEU A 39 -14.39 -14.31 -6.31
N GLY A 40 -14.80 -13.04 -6.24
CA GLY A 40 -16.18 -12.63 -5.95
C GLY A 40 -16.48 -12.41 -4.46
N ILE A 41 -15.47 -12.42 -3.59
CA ILE A 41 -15.66 -12.08 -2.17
C ILE A 41 -15.76 -10.56 -2.04
N HIS A 42 -16.98 -10.04 -1.96
CA HIS A 42 -17.23 -8.60 -1.80
C HIS A 42 -17.47 -8.23 -0.34
N LEU A 43 -16.55 -7.45 0.23
CA LEU A 43 -16.66 -6.92 1.58
C LEU A 43 -17.18 -5.49 1.50
N GLU A 44 -18.50 -5.32 1.63
CA GLU A 44 -19.14 -4.00 1.48
C GLU A 44 -18.68 -2.96 2.49
N PHE A 45 -18.23 -3.39 3.67
CA PHE A 45 -17.69 -2.53 4.71
C PHE A 45 -16.30 -1.98 4.38
N LEU A 46 -15.58 -2.57 3.41
CA LEU A 46 -14.27 -2.07 2.96
C LEU A 46 -14.39 -0.93 1.93
N ARG A 47 -15.61 -0.46 1.63
CA ARG A 47 -15.79 0.76 0.84
C ARG A 47 -15.20 1.95 1.62
N CYS A 48 -14.41 2.77 0.92
CA CYS A 48 -13.74 3.93 1.51
C CYS A 48 -14.76 4.88 2.18
N PRO A 49 -14.67 5.12 3.50
CA PRO A 49 -15.63 5.96 4.22
C PRO A 49 -15.57 7.41 3.73
N LEU A 50 -14.38 7.92 3.39
CA LEU A 50 -14.24 9.29 2.87
C LEU A 50 -15.05 9.48 1.58
N MET A 51 -14.94 8.55 0.64
CA MET A 51 -15.70 8.59 -0.60
C MET A 51 -17.21 8.43 -0.34
N ARG A 52 -17.59 7.56 0.62
CA ARG A 52 -19.00 7.29 0.93
C ARG A 52 -19.71 8.46 1.61
N TYR A 53 -19.05 9.12 2.56
CA TYR A 53 -19.67 10.12 3.44
C TYR A 53 -19.38 11.57 3.00
N VAL A 54 -18.20 11.83 2.43
CA VAL A 54 -17.76 13.17 2.00
C VAL A 54 -17.86 13.31 0.47
N GLY A 55 -17.84 12.22 -0.30
CA GLY A 55 -17.87 12.29 -1.77
C GLY A 55 -16.54 12.75 -2.39
N VAL A 56 -15.47 12.82 -1.59
CA VAL A 56 -14.13 13.24 -2.01
C VAL A 56 -13.19 12.03 -1.98
N PRO A 57 -12.43 11.80 -3.06
CA PRO A 57 -11.49 10.69 -3.10
C PRO A 57 -10.26 10.95 -2.22
N CYS A 58 -9.84 9.97 -1.43
CA CYS A 58 -8.59 10.05 -0.68
C CYS A 58 -7.36 9.72 -1.56
N PRO A 59 -6.12 9.96 -1.10
CA PRO A 59 -4.91 9.61 -1.84
C PRO A 59 -4.85 8.13 -2.23
N ALA A 60 -5.34 7.24 -1.36
CA ALA A 60 -5.38 5.80 -1.59
C ALA A 60 -6.59 5.35 -2.45
N TRP A 61 -7.42 6.27 -2.95
CA TRP A 61 -8.61 5.87 -3.69
C TRP A 61 -8.25 5.17 -5.00
N GLY A 62 -8.80 3.98 -5.23
CA GLY A 62 -8.54 3.15 -6.40
C GLY A 62 -7.41 2.15 -6.16
N LEU A 63 -6.69 2.22 -5.03
CA LEU A 63 -5.58 1.32 -4.76
C LEU A 63 -6.03 -0.13 -4.73
N THR A 64 -7.08 -0.50 -3.99
CA THR A 64 -7.60 -1.88 -3.97
C THR A 64 -7.97 -2.39 -5.35
N ARG A 65 -8.65 -1.58 -6.18
CA ARG A 65 -9.01 -1.94 -7.57
C ARG A 65 -7.77 -2.10 -8.45
N SER A 66 -6.76 -1.27 -8.23
CA SER A 66 -5.48 -1.37 -8.92
C SER A 66 -4.70 -2.65 -8.53
N LEU A 67 -4.70 -3.02 -7.25
CA LEU A 67 -4.11 -4.28 -6.79
C LEU A 67 -4.86 -5.49 -7.38
N MET A 68 -6.20 -5.46 -7.39
CA MET A 68 -7.02 -6.49 -8.03
C MET A 68 -6.69 -6.65 -9.51
N ALA A 69 -6.55 -5.55 -10.26
CA ALA A 69 -6.17 -5.57 -11.67
C ALA A 69 -4.73 -6.07 -11.87
N THR A 70 -3.80 -5.66 -10.99
CA THR A 70 -2.42 -6.19 -10.98
C THR A 70 -2.40 -7.70 -10.78
N VAL A 71 -3.21 -8.24 -9.86
CA VAL A 71 -3.34 -9.69 -9.64
C VAL A 71 -3.87 -10.42 -10.89
N ARG A 72 -4.75 -9.79 -11.67
CA ARG A 72 -5.24 -10.35 -12.95
C ARG A 72 -4.22 -10.24 -14.09
N GLY A 73 -3.09 -9.57 -13.88
CA GLY A 73 -2.11 -9.25 -14.92
C GLY A 73 -2.50 -8.08 -15.82
N ASP A 74 -3.59 -7.36 -15.52
CA ASP A 74 -4.04 -6.20 -16.30
C ASP A 74 -3.40 -4.91 -15.75
N LEU A 75 -2.16 -4.66 -16.16
CA LEU A 75 -1.41 -3.48 -15.73
C LEU A 75 -2.00 -2.17 -16.25
N ASN A 76 -2.60 -2.18 -17.44
CA ASN A 76 -3.23 -0.99 -18.02
C ASN A 76 -4.39 -0.52 -17.14
N GLN A 77 -5.27 -1.45 -16.78
CA GLN A 77 -6.39 -1.16 -15.89
C GLN A 77 -5.91 -0.86 -14.46
N ALA A 78 -4.84 -1.51 -14.00
CA ALA A 78 -4.26 -1.22 -12.69
C ALA A 78 -3.77 0.24 -12.60
N ILE A 79 -3.00 0.70 -13.59
CA ILE A 79 -2.49 2.07 -13.66
C ILE A 79 -3.65 3.07 -13.80
N ALA A 80 -4.66 2.74 -14.60
CA ALA A 80 -5.86 3.57 -14.76
C ALA A 80 -6.62 3.76 -13.42
N TYR A 81 -6.66 2.74 -12.56
CA TYR A 81 -7.26 2.88 -11.23
C TYR A 81 -6.37 3.65 -10.24
N HIS A 82 -5.06 3.39 -10.25
CA HIS A 82 -4.10 4.07 -9.42
C HIS A 82 -2.69 3.89 -9.98
N LEU A 83 -2.03 5.00 -10.36
CA LEU A 83 -0.72 4.98 -11.01
C LEU A 83 0.33 4.15 -10.23
N PHE A 84 0.41 4.37 -8.92
CA PHE A 84 1.36 3.65 -8.07
C PHE A 84 0.92 2.26 -7.62
N GLY A 85 -0.27 1.77 -8.03
CA GLY A 85 -0.81 0.52 -7.52
C GLY A 85 0.05 -0.71 -7.85
N PRO A 86 0.49 -0.91 -9.11
CA PRO A 86 1.41 -2.01 -9.44
C PRO A 86 2.74 -1.93 -8.69
N LEU A 87 3.28 -0.72 -8.50
CA LEU A 87 4.52 -0.51 -7.76
C LEU A 87 4.36 -0.86 -6.27
N ILE A 88 3.25 -0.45 -5.66
CA ILE A 88 2.92 -0.79 -4.27
C ILE A 88 2.69 -2.30 -4.13
N PHE A 89 2.02 -2.94 -5.09
CA PHE A 89 1.85 -4.39 -5.12
C PHE A 89 3.20 -5.10 -5.11
N LEU A 90 4.13 -4.69 -5.98
CA LEU A 90 5.48 -5.23 -6.02
C LEU A 90 6.21 -5.02 -4.70
N GLY A 91 6.07 -3.84 -4.08
CA GLY A 91 6.61 -3.56 -2.75
C GLY A 91 6.12 -4.54 -1.67
N PHE A 92 4.83 -4.86 -1.66
CA PHE A 92 4.27 -5.88 -0.76
C PHE A 92 4.85 -7.28 -1.03
N VAL A 93 4.95 -7.69 -2.29
CA VAL A 93 5.54 -8.99 -2.66
C VAL A 93 6.99 -9.09 -2.18
N ILE A 94 7.80 -8.06 -2.43
CA ILE A 94 9.21 -8.00 -1.98
C ILE A 94 9.27 -8.05 -0.44
N ALA A 95 8.44 -7.29 0.26
CA ALA A 95 8.39 -7.28 1.72
C ALA A 95 8.02 -8.65 2.29
N ILE A 96 7.03 -9.33 1.70
CA ILE A 96 6.62 -10.69 2.09
C ILE A 96 7.78 -11.67 1.92
N ILE A 97 8.42 -11.68 0.75
CA ILE A 97 9.56 -12.56 0.47
C ILE A 97 10.69 -12.30 1.48
N HIS A 98 11.04 -11.03 1.71
CA HIS A 98 12.08 -10.65 2.67
C HIS A 98 11.76 -11.14 4.09
N LEU A 99 10.53 -10.92 4.57
CA LEU A 99 10.10 -11.34 5.91
C LEU A 99 10.12 -12.87 6.06
N ILE A 100 9.68 -13.59 5.02
CA ILE A 100 9.76 -15.07 4.99
C ILE A 100 11.22 -15.51 5.09
N LEU A 101 12.13 -14.89 4.33
CA LEU A 101 13.55 -15.22 4.37
C LEU A 101 14.18 -14.93 5.73
N GLU A 102 13.84 -13.81 6.39
CA GLU A 102 14.31 -13.53 7.76
C GLU A 102 13.84 -14.59 8.77
N ILE A 103 12.58 -15.03 8.65
CA ILE A 103 11.98 -16.04 9.54
C ILE A 103 12.63 -17.41 9.32
N ILE A 104 12.80 -17.84 8.07
CA ILE A 104 13.40 -19.14 7.71
C ILE A 104 14.88 -19.18 8.09
N LYS A 105 15.64 -18.12 7.77
CA LYS A 105 17.08 -18.05 8.07
C LYS A 105 17.37 -17.71 9.52
N ASN A 106 16.34 -17.42 10.32
CA ASN A 106 16.40 -17.01 11.72
C ASN A 106 17.44 -15.91 11.98
N ARG A 107 17.62 -15.00 11.03
CA ARG A 107 18.59 -13.89 11.10
C ARG A 107 18.02 -12.67 10.40
N LYS A 108 18.47 -11.48 10.80
CA LYS A 108 18.12 -10.23 10.09
C LYS A 108 18.82 -10.21 8.73
N LEU A 109 18.10 -9.79 7.71
CA LEU A 109 18.67 -9.54 6.40
C LEU A 109 18.79 -8.04 6.24
N ASP A 110 20.03 -7.56 6.25
CA ASP A 110 20.30 -6.17 6.00
C ASP A 110 20.56 -5.98 4.51
N ILE A 111 19.66 -5.24 3.85
CA ILE A 111 19.69 -5.02 2.41
C ILE A 111 19.61 -3.51 2.18
N PHE A 112 20.24 -3.02 1.11
CA PHE A 112 20.30 -1.60 0.77
C PHE A 112 18.93 -0.88 0.78
N TYR A 113 17.86 -1.54 0.30
CA TYR A 113 16.55 -0.90 0.25
C TYR A 113 15.94 -0.65 1.64
N ILE A 114 16.31 -1.42 2.68
CA ILE A 114 15.83 -1.18 4.05
C ILE A 114 16.36 0.16 4.54
N HIS A 115 17.66 0.39 4.38
CA HIS A 115 18.30 1.67 4.71
C HIS A 115 17.64 2.83 3.97
N TRP A 116 17.40 2.67 2.67
CA TRP A 116 16.73 3.66 1.84
C TRP A 116 15.29 3.94 2.32
N LEU A 117 14.49 2.91 2.59
CA LEU A 117 13.11 3.06 3.09
C LEU A 117 13.03 3.65 4.50
N THR A 118 14.03 3.40 5.36
CA THR A 118 14.09 3.96 6.71
C THR A 118 14.65 5.39 6.76
N ASN A 119 15.23 5.88 5.66
CA ASN A 119 15.77 7.22 5.61
C ASN A 119 14.61 8.25 5.62
N PRO A 120 14.55 9.16 6.60
CA PRO A 120 13.45 10.13 6.70
C PRO A 120 13.38 11.07 5.48
N GLN A 121 14.50 11.40 4.85
CA GLN A 121 14.51 12.24 3.64
C GLN A 121 13.81 11.54 2.47
N VAL A 122 14.04 10.23 2.32
CA VAL A 122 13.37 9.41 1.31
C VAL A 122 11.87 9.31 1.61
N GLN A 123 11.50 9.12 2.87
CA GLN A 123 10.09 9.06 3.27
C GLN A 123 9.37 10.39 2.99
N ILE A 124 10.00 11.52 3.30
CA ILE A 124 9.48 12.86 2.98
C ILE A 124 9.34 13.01 1.47
N LEU A 125 10.35 12.61 0.69
CA LEU A 125 10.30 12.68 -0.77
C LEU A 125 9.14 11.84 -1.34
N ILE A 126 8.99 10.58 -0.90
CA ILE A 126 7.88 9.70 -1.30
C ILE A 126 6.54 10.34 -0.94
N PHE A 127 6.43 10.89 0.28
CA PHE A 127 5.22 11.57 0.73
C PHE A 127 4.88 12.78 -0.15
N LEU A 128 5.86 13.62 -0.47
CA LEU A 128 5.68 14.77 -1.36
C LEU A 128 5.29 14.36 -2.78
N ILE A 129 5.86 13.28 -3.32
CA ILE A 129 5.49 12.71 -4.63
C ILE A 129 4.04 12.24 -4.61
N LEU A 130 3.64 11.50 -3.58
CA LEU A 130 2.27 11.00 -3.43
C LEU A 130 1.26 12.15 -3.27
N LEU A 131 1.62 13.16 -2.49
CA LEU A 131 0.82 14.35 -2.29
C LEU A 131 0.67 15.14 -3.59
N GLY A 132 1.77 15.38 -4.31
CA GLY A 132 1.76 16.04 -5.62
C GLY A 132 0.90 15.31 -6.65
N TYR A 133 1.05 13.99 -6.76
CA TYR A 133 0.20 13.16 -7.63
C TYR A 133 -1.29 13.28 -7.25
N HIS A 134 -1.61 13.22 -5.95
CA HIS A 134 -2.99 13.33 -5.50
C HIS A 134 -3.59 14.71 -5.82
N SER A 135 -2.82 15.79 -5.64
CA SER A 135 -3.22 17.14 -6.00
C SER A 135 -3.55 17.27 -7.49
N VAL A 136 -2.69 16.76 -8.37
CA VAL A 136 -2.93 16.73 -9.82
C VAL A 136 -4.20 15.93 -10.15
N ARG A 137 -4.39 14.79 -9.50
CA ARG A 137 -5.58 13.95 -9.69
C ARG A 137 -6.87 14.65 -9.23
N LEU A 138 -6.83 15.36 -8.11
CA LEU A 138 -7.97 16.16 -7.64
C LEU A 138 -8.27 17.31 -8.59
N GLN A 139 -7.24 18.01 -9.08
CA GLN A 139 -7.40 19.08 -10.05
C GLN A 139 -8.04 18.58 -11.36
N HIS A 140 -7.62 17.41 -11.84
CA HIS A 140 -8.24 16.78 -13.00
C HIS A 140 -9.72 16.44 -12.77
N LEU A 141 -10.08 15.93 -11.58
CA LEU A 141 -11.48 15.66 -11.22
C LEU A 141 -12.32 16.93 -11.05
N TRP A 142 -11.70 18.02 -10.61
CA TRP A 142 -12.30 19.34 -10.56
C TRP A 142 -12.59 19.87 -11.97
N GLN A 143 -11.61 19.79 -12.89
CA GLN A 143 -11.74 20.25 -14.27
C GLN A 143 -12.84 19.52 -15.05
N ILE A 144 -13.02 18.22 -14.81
CA ILE A 144 -14.08 17.41 -15.45
C ILE A 144 -15.46 17.67 -14.79
N GLY A 145 -15.52 18.51 -13.75
CA GLY A 145 -16.77 18.84 -13.06
C GLY A 145 -17.37 17.66 -12.29
N LYS A 146 -16.60 16.59 -12.03
CA LYS A 146 -17.08 15.40 -11.29
C LYS A 146 -16.95 15.55 -9.78
N LEU A 147 -16.03 16.40 -9.30
CA LEU A 147 -15.77 16.54 -7.87
C LEU A 147 -16.94 17.21 -7.14
N TYR A 148 -17.44 18.33 -7.68
CA TYR A 148 -18.50 19.11 -7.05
C TYR A 148 -19.82 18.33 -6.93
N PRO A 149 -20.35 17.67 -7.98
CA PRO A 149 -21.53 16.82 -7.86
C PRO A 149 -21.33 15.63 -6.92
N SER A 150 -20.12 15.06 -6.87
CA SER A 150 -19.84 13.94 -5.94
C SER A 150 -19.92 14.39 -4.48
N PHE A 151 -19.43 15.59 -4.18
CA PHE A 151 -19.54 16.20 -2.86
C PHE A 151 -21.01 16.52 -2.51
N LEU A 152 -21.75 17.18 -3.41
CA LEU A 152 -23.17 17.52 -3.20
C LEU A 152 -24.04 16.30 -2.91
N ASN A 153 -23.78 15.19 -3.60
CA ASN A 153 -24.53 13.94 -3.42
C ASN A 153 -24.10 13.13 -2.19
N SER A 154 -23.09 13.59 -1.46
CA SER A 154 -22.65 12.94 -0.23
C SER A 154 -23.56 13.30 0.95
N PRO A 155 -23.67 12.43 1.97
CA PRO A 155 -24.40 12.73 3.21
C PRO A 155 -24.00 14.07 3.84
N ILE A 156 -22.70 14.40 3.85
CA ILE A 156 -22.19 15.65 4.43
C ILE A 156 -22.50 16.84 3.52
N GLY A 157 -22.34 16.70 2.21
CA GLY A 157 -22.66 17.77 1.27
C GLY A 157 -24.14 18.16 1.32
N ARG A 158 -25.03 17.17 1.44
CA ARG A 158 -26.47 17.42 1.65
C ARG A 158 -26.75 18.15 2.97
N LEU A 159 -26.08 17.76 4.06
CA LEU A 159 -26.27 18.37 5.38
C LEU A 159 -25.77 19.82 5.44
N LEU A 160 -24.69 20.15 4.73
CA LEU A 160 -24.12 21.50 4.73
C LEU A 160 -24.87 22.50 3.83
N LEU A 161 -25.70 21.98 2.92
CA LEU A 161 -26.43 22.78 1.93
C LEU A 161 -27.96 22.71 2.11
N SER A 162 -28.41 21.99 3.13
CA SER A 162 -29.79 22.02 3.65
C SER A 162 -29.94 23.10 4.70
#